data_AF-A0A530H9H4-F1
#
_entry.id   AF-A0A530H9H4-F1
#
_cell.length_a   1.000
_cell.length_b   1.000
_cell.length_c   1.000
_cell.angle_alpha   90.00
_cell.angle_beta   90.00
_cell.angle_gamma   90.00
#
_symmetry.space_group_name_H-M   'P 1'
#
loop_
_entity.id
_entity.type
_entity.pdbx_description
1 polymer ?
#
loop_
_entity_poly.entity_id
_entity_poly.type
_entity_poly.pdbx_seq_one_letter_code
_entity_poly.pdbx_strand_id
1 'polypeptide(L)'
;VFTLPAEIAAIAFQNKAAVYTILFKAVAETLRTIAADPRHLGAGIGLIAVLHSWGQNLTYHPHLHCIVPGGGISLDGGRWVACRPGFFLPLRVLSRLFRRLFLEELRAAYDEGRLGFFGDLAYLAKPDAFVCLLAEARRRQWVVYAKPPFGGPKQVLAYLGRYTHRVGRAHRCPSCGEPMITLAIWRCGQAPPRPFWSDTS
;
A
#
# COMPACT_ATOMS: atom_id res chain seq x y z
N VAL A 1 4.90 1.31 -6.64
CA VAL A 1 3.52 0.78 -6.76
C VAL A 1 3.50 -0.60 -6.13
N PHE A 2 2.60 -0.81 -5.18
CA PHE A 2 2.39 -2.08 -4.48
C PHE A 2 0.98 -2.55 -4.77
N THR A 3 0.85 -3.74 -5.36
CA THR A 3 -0.43 -4.26 -5.85
C THR A 3 -0.84 -5.51 -5.09
N LEU A 4 -2.11 -5.57 -4.67
CA LEU A 4 -2.68 -6.78 -4.07
C LEU A 4 -3.04 -7.81 -5.15
N PRO A 5 -2.74 -9.11 -4.96
CA PRO A 5 -3.27 -10.18 -5.78
C PRO A 5 -4.81 -10.22 -5.78
N ALA A 6 -5.41 -10.78 -6.82
CA ALA A 6 -6.87 -10.77 -7.01
C ALA A 6 -7.64 -11.41 -5.84
N GLU A 7 -7.13 -12.51 -5.30
CA GLU A 7 -7.71 -13.22 -4.15
C GLU A 7 -7.70 -12.36 -2.87
N ILE A 8 -6.66 -11.55 -2.68
CA ILE A 8 -6.56 -10.62 -1.55
C ILE A 8 -7.43 -9.38 -1.80
N ALA A 9 -7.52 -8.93 -3.06
CA ALA A 9 -8.44 -7.87 -3.44
C ALA A 9 -9.89 -8.27 -3.13
N ALA A 10 -10.31 -9.50 -3.42
CA ALA A 10 -11.65 -9.96 -3.08
C ALA A 10 -11.94 -9.83 -1.56
N ILE A 11 -10.97 -10.17 -0.70
CA ILE A 11 -11.07 -9.95 0.76
C ILE A 11 -11.14 -8.45 1.09
N ALA A 12 -10.31 -7.64 0.43
CA ALA A 12 -10.29 -6.18 0.61
C ALA A 12 -11.63 -5.52 0.28
N PHE A 13 -12.35 -6.05 -0.73
CA PHE A 13 -13.65 -5.51 -1.13
C PHE A 13 -14.68 -5.59 -0.01
N GLN A 14 -14.69 -6.68 0.77
CA GLN A 14 -15.58 -6.87 1.92
C GLN A 14 -15.03 -6.22 3.21
N ASN A 15 -13.73 -5.92 3.27
CA ASN A 15 -13.01 -5.52 4.49
C ASN A 15 -12.15 -4.27 4.29
N LYS A 16 -12.67 -3.28 3.56
CA LYS A 16 -11.91 -2.11 3.07
C LYS A 16 -11.08 -1.44 4.17
N ALA A 17 -11.71 -1.08 5.29
CA ALA A 17 -11.03 -0.38 6.37
C ALA A 17 -9.86 -1.19 6.96
N ALA A 18 -10.08 -2.47 7.27
CA ALA A 18 -9.04 -3.34 7.84
C ALA A 18 -7.92 -3.59 6.83
N VAL A 19 -8.26 -4.01 5.61
CA VAL A 19 -7.28 -4.45 4.61
C VAL A 19 -6.48 -3.28 4.03
N TYR A 20 -7.10 -2.12 3.82
CA TYR A 20 -6.35 -0.95 3.37
C TYR A 20 -5.42 -0.40 4.47
N THR A 21 -5.84 -0.45 5.74
CA THR A 21 -4.96 -0.09 6.86
C THR A 21 -3.72 -0.99 6.87
N ILE A 22 -3.91 -2.29 6.71
CA ILE A 22 -2.82 -3.27 6.60
C ILE A 22 -1.94 -2.97 5.38
N LEU A 23 -2.54 -2.66 4.22
CA LEU A 23 -1.81 -2.31 3.00
C LEU A 23 -0.88 -1.10 3.21
N PHE A 24 -1.39 -0.01 3.79
CA PHE A 24 -0.59 1.18 4.09
C PHE A 24 0.53 0.88 5.08
N LYS A 25 0.23 0.16 6.18
CA LYS A 25 1.21 -0.21 7.21
C LYS A 25 2.33 -1.07 6.63
N ALA A 26 1.97 -2.16 5.94
CA ALA A 26 2.94 -3.10 5.38
C ALA A 26 3.84 -2.44 4.32
N VAL A 27 3.30 -1.55 3.48
CA VAL A 27 4.09 -0.82 2.48
C VAL A 27 5.06 0.17 3.14
N ALA A 28 4.59 0.97 4.10
CA ALA A 28 5.43 1.92 4.80
C ALA A 28 6.56 1.23 5.57
N GLU A 29 6.24 0.15 6.28
CA GLU A 29 7.22 -0.65 7.02
C GLU A 29 8.22 -1.30 6.08
N THR A 30 7.77 -1.92 4.98
CA THR A 30 8.67 -2.51 3.99
C THR A 30 9.69 -1.51 3.46
N LEU A 31 9.23 -0.34 3.03
CA LEU A 31 10.11 0.68 2.45
C LEU A 31 11.12 1.18 3.50
N ARG A 32 10.67 1.47 4.72
CA ARG A 32 11.53 1.97 5.80
C ARG A 32 12.56 0.94 6.24
N THR A 33 12.15 -0.31 6.42
CA THR A 33 13.05 -1.40 6.85
C THR A 33 14.15 -1.64 5.84
N ILE A 34 13.82 -1.73 4.54
CA ILE A 34 14.82 -1.95 3.50
C ILE A 34 15.70 -0.71 3.30
N ALA A 35 15.15 0.51 3.41
CA ALA A 35 15.96 1.73 3.30
C ALA A 35 16.94 1.90 4.47
N ALA A 36 16.55 1.49 5.68
CA ALA A 36 17.41 1.58 6.85
C ALA A 36 18.60 0.59 6.83
N ASP A 37 18.51 -0.52 6.06
CA ASP A 37 19.62 -1.48 5.93
C ASP A 37 20.84 -0.80 5.27
N PRO A 38 22.02 -0.77 5.92
CA PRO A 38 23.25 -0.20 5.36
C PRO A 38 23.73 -0.89 4.07
N ARG A 39 23.31 -2.14 3.81
CA ARG A 39 23.56 -2.84 2.54
C ARG A 39 22.74 -2.28 1.38
N HIS A 40 21.76 -1.44 1.68
CA HIS A 40 20.91 -0.76 0.72
C HIS A 40 21.18 0.75 0.76
N LEU A 41 20.33 1.53 1.44
CA LEU A 41 20.51 2.98 1.55
C LEU A 41 21.18 3.39 2.87
N GLY A 42 20.91 2.68 3.98
CA GLY A 42 21.43 3.03 5.30
C GLY A 42 20.84 4.34 5.86
N ALA A 43 19.59 4.66 5.53
CA ALA A 43 18.97 5.92 5.91
C ALA A 43 17.47 5.80 6.20
N GLY A 44 16.97 6.64 7.10
CA GLY A 44 15.55 6.85 7.33
C GLY A 44 14.93 7.66 6.21
N ILE A 45 13.83 7.15 5.63
CA ILE A 45 13.12 7.78 4.52
C ILE A 45 11.71 8.22 4.93
N GLY A 46 11.24 9.28 4.27
CA GLY A 46 9.81 9.61 4.20
C GLY A 46 9.16 9.03 2.96
N LEU A 47 7.84 8.96 2.94
CA LEU A 47 7.07 8.56 1.75
C LEU A 47 5.71 9.27 1.71
N ILE A 48 5.18 9.43 0.50
CA ILE A 48 3.77 9.75 0.27
C ILE A 48 3.14 8.53 -0.40
N ALA A 49 2.02 8.05 0.12
CA ALA A 49 1.29 6.91 -0.43
C ALA A 49 -0.14 7.33 -0.81
N VAL A 50 -0.60 6.90 -1.99
CA VAL A 50 -1.94 7.18 -2.52
C VAL A 50 -2.61 5.86 -2.88
N LEU A 51 -3.83 5.65 -2.38
CA LEU A 51 -4.62 4.46 -2.68
C LEU A 51 -5.42 4.62 -3.97
N HIS A 52 -5.31 3.59 -4.81
CA HIS A 52 -6.15 3.39 -5.97
C HIS A 52 -6.87 2.07 -5.80
N SER A 53 -8.20 2.06 -5.85
CA SER A 53 -9.03 0.85 -5.70
C SER A 53 -9.37 0.20 -7.05
N TRP A 54 -9.09 0.86 -8.16
CA TRP A 54 -9.51 0.42 -9.50
C TRP A 54 -8.38 0.48 -10.53
N GLY A 55 -8.38 -0.49 -11.43
CA GLY A 55 -7.50 -0.53 -12.60
C GLY A 55 -8.00 0.33 -13.75
N GLN A 56 -7.18 0.47 -14.79
CA GLN A 56 -7.55 1.21 -16.01
C GLN A 56 -8.79 0.65 -16.71
N ASN A 57 -9.00 -0.67 -16.60
CA ASN A 57 -10.15 -1.37 -17.18
C ASN A 57 -11.37 -1.37 -16.24
N LEU A 58 -11.39 -0.52 -15.20
CA LEU A 58 -12.46 -0.44 -14.19
C LEU A 58 -12.71 -1.75 -13.43
N THR A 59 -11.73 -2.64 -13.39
CA THR A 59 -11.73 -3.80 -12.50
C THR A 59 -11.25 -3.38 -11.12
N TYR A 60 -11.88 -3.92 -10.08
CA TYR A 60 -11.45 -3.67 -8.71
C TYR A 60 -10.03 -4.24 -8.52
N HIS A 61 -9.09 -3.34 -8.21
CA HIS A 61 -7.66 -3.61 -8.23
C HIS A 61 -6.93 -2.69 -7.23
N PRO A 62 -7.04 -2.95 -5.92
CA PRO A 62 -6.44 -2.12 -4.89
C PRO A 62 -4.90 -2.14 -4.95
N HIS A 63 -4.31 -0.96 -5.07
CA HIS A 63 -2.87 -0.77 -5.11
C HIS A 63 -2.46 0.61 -4.55
N LEU A 64 -1.26 0.68 -3.97
CA LEU A 64 -0.66 1.93 -3.51
C LEU A 64 0.36 2.46 -4.51
N HIS A 65 0.21 3.72 -4.89
CA HIS A 65 1.28 4.49 -5.51
C HIS A 65 2.09 5.18 -4.43
N CYS A 66 3.40 5.02 -4.45
CA CYS A 66 4.29 5.61 -3.46
C CYS A 66 5.29 6.52 -4.15
N ILE A 67 5.44 7.72 -3.60
CA ILE A 67 6.54 8.63 -3.93
C ILE A 67 7.50 8.60 -2.76
N VAL A 68 8.75 8.30 -3.07
CA VAL A 68 9.84 8.23 -2.09
C VAL A 68 10.96 9.16 -2.56
N PRO A 69 11.56 9.98 -1.68
CA PRO A 69 12.71 10.79 -2.04
C PRO A 69 13.88 9.92 -2.52
N GLY A 70 14.74 10.49 -3.37
CA GLY A 70 15.98 9.84 -3.83
C GLY A 70 17.08 9.78 -2.76
N GLY A 71 16.72 9.54 -1.51
CA GLY A 71 17.61 9.57 -0.35
C GLY A 71 16.83 9.68 0.96
N GLY A 72 17.55 9.77 2.06
CA GLY A 72 16.98 9.86 3.40
C GLY A 72 17.93 10.56 4.38
N ILE A 73 17.48 10.70 5.62
CA ILE A 73 18.32 11.17 6.72
C ILE A 73 19.10 9.98 7.27
N SER A 74 20.38 10.14 7.53
CA SER A 74 21.21 9.12 8.16
C SER A 74 20.59 8.63 9.47
N LEU A 75 20.87 7.39 9.87
CA LEU A 75 20.25 6.80 11.06
C LEU A 75 20.60 7.54 12.36
N ASP A 76 21.75 8.23 12.38
CA ASP A 76 22.17 9.13 13.47
C ASP A 76 21.51 10.53 13.41
N GLY A 77 20.69 10.81 12.39
CA GLY A 77 20.00 12.08 12.20
C GLY A 77 20.86 13.21 11.62
N GLY A 78 22.17 13.01 11.45
CA GLY A 78 23.13 14.10 11.24
C GLY A 78 23.29 14.61 9.81
N ARG A 79 22.92 13.81 8.79
CA ARG A 79 23.18 14.17 7.39
C ARG A 79 22.20 13.54 6.41
N TRP A 80 22.13 14.12 5.21
CA TRP A 80 21.44 13.50 4.08
C TRP A 80 22.28 12.37 3.47
N VAL A 81 21.62 11.27 3.13
CA VAL A 81 22.19 10.13 2.40
C VAL A 81 21.45 10.00 1.07
N ALA A 82 22.15 10.32 -0.02
CA ALA A 82 21.57 10.21 -1.36
C ALA A 82 21.57 8.75 -1.86
N CYS A 83 20.53 8.42 -2.60
CA CYS A 83 20.43 7.17 -3.36
C CYS A 83 21.50 7.14 -4.48
N ARG A 84 22.02 5.95 -4.78
CA ARG A 84 22.89 5.76 -5.96
C ARG A 84 22.10 5.91 -7.25
N PRO A 85 22.69 6.47 -8.33
CA PRO A 85 22.05 6.50 -9.64
C PRO A 85 21.60 5.09 -10.07
N GLY A 86 20.35 4.96 -10.51
CA GLY A 86 19.79 3.71 -11.02
C GLY A 86 19.46 2.63 -9.97
N PHE A 87 19.73 2.85 -8.68
CA PHE A 87 19.55 1.83 -7.65
C PHE A 87 19.02 2.43 -6.35
N PHE A 88 17.69 2.42 -6.18
CA PHE A 88 17.04 2.81 -4.92
C PHE A 88 16.96 1.65 -3.95
N LEU A 89 16.06 0.69 -4.17
CA LEU A 89 15.90 -0.49 -3.34
C LEU A 89 15.61 -1.72 -4.22
N PRO A 90 16.11 -2.92 -3.86
CA PRO A 90 15.88 -4.11 -4.68
C PRO A 90 14.41 -4.51 -4.69
N LEU A 91 13.77 -4.48 -5.88
CA LEU A 91 12.34 -4.80 -6.04
C LEU A 91 11.96 -6.18 -5.52
N ARG A 92 12.82 -7.19 -5.71
CA ARG A 92 12.56 -8.55 -5.22
C ARG A 92 12.54 -8.62 -3.69
N VAL A 93 13.39 -7.82 -3.03
CA VAL A 93 13.45 -7.75 -1.55
C VAL A 93 12.20 -7.04 -1.03
N LEU A 94 11.84 -5.90 -1.65
CA LEU A 94 10.60 -5.19 -1.33
C LEU A 94 9.37 -6.08 -1.46
N SER A 95 9.20 -6.76 -2.60
CA SER A 95 8.06 -7.66 -2.85
C SER A 95 7.96 -8.77 -1.81
N ARG A 96 9.08 -9.41 -1.45
CA ARG A 96 9.11 -10.50 -0.46
C ARG A 96 8.76 -10.02 0.94
N LEU A 97 9.33 -8.90 1.39
CA LEU A 97 9.06 -8.37 2.72
C LEU A 97 7.63 -7.84 2.81
N PHE A 98 7.17 -7.09 1.81
CA PHE A 98 5.78 -6.61 1.73
C PHE A 98 4.78 -7.74 1.84
N ARG A 99 4.95 -8.79 1.02
CA ARG A 99 4.08 -9.97 1.07
C ARG A 99 4.05 -10.60 2.45
N ARG A 100 5.21 -10.76 3.08
CA ARG A 100 5.30 -11.36 4.43
C ARG A 100 4.53 -10.51 5.45
N LEU A 101 4.89 -9.23 5.58
CA LEU A 101 4.28 -8.32 6.57
C LEU A 101 2.77 -8.20 6.35
N PHE A 102 2.34 -8.07 5.10
CA PHE A 102 0.92 -7.99 4.78
C PHE A 102 0.16 -9.26 5.19
N LEU A 103 0.67 -10.45 4.88
CA LEU A 103 -0.01 -11.70 5.22
C LEU A 103 -0.01 -11.98 6.73
N GLU A 104 1.03 -11.57 7.46
CA GLU A 104 1.09 -11.65 8.93
C GLU A 104 0.01 -10.76 9.56
N GLU A 105 -0.10 -9.51 9.13
CA GLU A 105 -1.12 -8.57 9.64
C GLU A 105 -2.54 -8.96 9.22
N LEU A 106 -2.71 -9.50 8.01
CA LEU A 106 -4.00 -10.03 7.55
C LEU A 106 -4.41 -11.25 8.37
N ARG A 107 -3.45 -12.11 8.76
CA ARG A 107 -3.70 -13.23 9.66
C ARG A 107 -4.12 -12.76 11.05
N ALA A 108 -3.41 -11.80 11.63
CA ALA A 108 -3.78 -11.22 12.92
C ALA A 108 -5.19 -10.61 12.88
N ALA A 109 -5.55 -9.90 11.81
CA ALA A 109 -6.89 -9.35 11.63
C ALA A 109 -7.98 -10.42 11.58
N TYR A 110 -7.69 -11.57 10.96
CA TYR A 110 -8.59 -12.71 10.96
C TYR A 110 -8.75 -13.30 12.35
N ASP A 111 -7.65 -13.59 13.04
CA ASP A 111 -7.65 -14.22 14.36
C ASP A 111 -8.33 -13.34 15.42
N GLU A 112 -8.29 -12.01 15.25
CA GLU A 112 -8.98 -11.02 16.07
C GLU A 112 -10.46 -10.81 15.69
N GLY A 113 -10.99 -11.53 14.68
CA GLY A 113 -12.38 -11.39 14.23
C GLY A 113 -12.69 -10.06 13.55
N ARG A 114 -11.68 -9.35 13.04
CA ARG A 114 -11.84 -8.04 12.35
C ARG A 114 -12.20 -8.17 10.88
N LEU A 115 -12.30 -9.39 10.34
CA LEU A 115 -12.63 -9.66 8.95
C LEU A 115 -14.01 -10.32 8.84
N GLY A 116 -14.89 -9.72 8.05
CA GLY A 116 -16.16 -10.30 7.63
C GLY A 116 -16.04 -11.01 6.29
N PHE A 117 -16.76 -12.12 6.15
CA PHE A 117 -16.80 -12.92 4.92
C PHE A 117 -18.23 -13.26 4.55
N PHE A 118 -18.63 -12.92 3.33
CA PHE A 118 -20.00 -13.05 2.86
C PHE A 118 -20.06 -13.61 1.43
N GLY A 119 -21.21 -14.18 1.06
CA GLY A 119 -21.45 -14.73 -0.28
C GLY A 119 -20.40 -15.77 -0.67
N ASP A 120 -19.81 -15.61 -1.85
CA ASP A 120 -18.77 -16.51 -2.39
C ASP A 120 -17.53 -16.63 -1.51
N LEU A 121 -17.29 -15.68 -0.60
CA LEU A 121 -16.17 -15.72 0.35
C LEU A 121 -16.54 -16.30 1.71
N ALA A 122 -17.81 -16.62 1.99
CA ALA A 122 -18.26 -17.07 3.31
C ALA A 122 -17.49 -18.31 3.83
N TYR A 123 -16.99 -19.17 2.93
CA TYR A 123 -16.17 -20.31 3.30
C TYR A 123 -14.85 -19.94 3.98
N LEU A 124 -14.33 -18.73 3.74
CA LEU A 124 -13.12 -18.20 4.38
C LEU A 124 -13.34 -17.84 5.85
N ALA A 125 -14.58 -17.81 6.34
CA ALA A 125 -14.85 -17.75 7.77
C ALA A 125 -14.34 -19.00 8.52
N LYS A 126 -14.08 -20.11 7.82
CA LYS A 126 -13.47 -21.32 8.40
C LYS A 126 -11.95 -21.15 8.53
N PRO A 127 -11.35 -21.38 9.71
CA PRO A 127 -9.91 -21.18 9.94
C PRO A 127 -9.02 -21.90 8.92
N ASP A 128 -9.30 -23.17 8.63
CA ASP A 128 -8.48 -23.97 7.71
C ASP A 128 -8.51 -23.43 6.28
N ALA A 129 -9.68 -22.99 5.80
CA ALA A 129 -9.82 -22.40 4.48
C ALA A 129 -9.01 -21.10 4.37
N PHE A 130 -9.04 -20.28 5.42
CA PHE A 130 -8.27 -19.04 5.47
C PHE A 130 -6.76 -19.31 5.53
N VAL A 131 -6.30 -20.27 6.35
CA VAL A 131 -4.89 -20.71 6.38
C VAL A 131 -4.43 -21.15 5.01
N CYS A 132 -5.22 -21.99 4.33
CA CYS A 132 -4.93 -22.47 2.99
C CYS A 132 -4.81 -21.31 1.99
N LEU A 133 -5.74 -20.36 2.01
CA LEU A 133 -5.68 -19.18 1.15
C LEU A 133 -4.40 -18.35 1.39
N LEU A 134 -4.02 -18.12 2.66
CA LEU A 134 -2.78 -17.40 2.97
C LEU A 134 -1.53 -18.18 2.51
N ALA A 135 -1.54 -19.51 2.61
CA ALA A 135 -0.45 -20.35 2.13
C ALA A 135 -0.30 -20.27 0.60
N GLU A 136 -1.41 -20.29 -0.15
CA GLU A 136 -1.41 -20.05 -1.60
C GLU A 136 -0.87 -18.66 -1.95
N ALA A 137 -1.40 -17.63 -1.29
CA ALA A 137 -1.02 -16.24 -1.52
C ALA A 137 0.48 -16.01 -1.22
N ARG A 138 1.05 -16.72 -0.25
CA ARG A 138 2.48 -16.68 0.09
C ARG A 138 3.37 -17.23 -1.03
N ARG A 139 2.92 -18.24 -1.75
CA ARG A 139 3.68 -18.87 -2.85
C ARG A 139 3.64 -18.06 -4.15
N ARG A 140 2.61 -17.23 -4.32
CA ARG A 140 2.46 -16.37 -5.50
C ARG A 140 3.48 -15.23 -5.52
N GLN A 141 3.80 -14.78 -6.73
CA GLN A 141 4.62 -13.58 -6.92
C GLN A 141 3.75 -12.33 -6.74
N TRP A 142 4.18 -11.42 -5.87
CA TRP A 142 3.49 -10.16 -5.62
C TRP A 142 4.17 -9.06 -6.42
N VAL A 143 3.37 -8.29 -7.16
CA VAL A 143 3.91 -7.26 -8.06
C VAL A 143 4.22 -5.99 -7.24
N VAL A 144 5.51 -5.67 -7.18
CA VAL A 144 6.01 -4.38 -6.75
C VAL A 144 6.77 -3.77 -7.92
N TYR A 145 6.35 -2.59 -8.32
CA TYR A 145 6.94 -1.84 -9.41
C TYR A 145 7.52 -0.52 -8.91
N ALA A 146 8.76 -0.23 -9.28
CA ALA A 146 9.36 1.08 -9.09
C ALA A 146 9.96 1.56 -10.40
N LYS A 147 9.93 2.88 -10.60
CA LYS A 147 10.58 3.56 -11.71
C LYS A 147 11.30 4.81 -11.19
N PRO A 148 12.34 5.28 -11.89
CA PRO A 148 12.98 6.55 -11.56
C PRO A 148 11.96 7.70 -11.51
N PRO A 149 12.20 8.72 -10.67
CA PRO A 149 11.26 9.82 -10.49
C PRO A 149 11.05 10.62 -11.77
N PHE A 150 9.87 11.23 -11.86
CA PHE A 150 9.53 12.19 -12.90
C PHE A 150 10.37 13.46 -12.70
N GLY A 151 11.32 13.74 -13.59
CA GLY A 151 11.82 15.06 -14.01
C GLY A 151 12.15 16.21 -13.01
N GLY A 152 11.95 16.07 -11.70
CA GLY A 152 12.17 17.10 -10.67
C GLY A 152 10.98 17.40 -9.74
N PRO A 153 11.15 18.32 -8.77
CA PRO A 153 10.13 18.67 -7.77
C PRO A 153 8.82 19.21 -8.37
N LYS A 154 8.88 19.95 -9.49
CA LYS A 154 7.69 20.47 -10.17
C LYS A 154 6.77 19.35 -10.68
N GLN A 155 7.33 18.24 -11.13
CA GLN A 155 6.58 17.09 -11.62
C GLN A 155 5.98 16.28 -10.48
N VAL A 156 6.65 16.23 -9.32
CA VAL A 156 6.07 15.68 -8.07
C VAL A 156 4.89 16.53 -7.63
N LEU A 157 5.02 17.86 -7.62
CA LEU A 157 3.93 18.78 -7.32
C LEU A 157 2.79 18.70 -8.35
N ALA A 158 3.09 18.55 -9.65
CA ALA A 158 2.06 18.34 -10.66
C ALA A 158 1.37 16.98 -10.52
N TYR A 159 2.11 15.93 -10.13
CA TYR A 159 1.54 14.62 -9.80
C TYR A 159 0.58 14.74 -8.63
N LEU A 160 1.04 15.25 -7.49
CA LEU A 160 0.22 15.47 -6.29
C LEU A 160 -0.93 16.46 -6.56
N GLY A 161 -0.69 17.49 -7.34
CA GLY A 161 -1.67 18.49 -7.77
C GLY A 161 -2.82 17.88 -8.56
N ARG A 162 -2.57 16.89 -9.42
CA ARG A 162 -3.66 16.13 -10.08
C ARG A 162 -4.55 15.41 -9.07
N TYR A 163 -3.99 14.98 -7.95
CA TYR A 163 -4.72 14.31 -6.87
C TYR A 163 -5.45 15.27 -5.95
N THR A 164 -5.01 16.53 -5.82
CA THR A 164 -5.69 17.55 -5.00
C THR A 164 -6.69 18.42 -5.79
N HIS A 165 -6.43 18.71 -7.07
CA HIS A 165 -7.30 19.56 -7.90
C HIS A 165 -8.39 18.80 -8.69
N ARG A 166 -8.25 17.49 -8.95
CA ARG A 166 -9.36 16.68 -9.51
C ARG A 166 -10.26 16.07 -8.43
N VAL A 167 -10.11 16.44 -7.16
CA VAL A 167 -11.05 16.04 -6.10
C VAL A 167 -12.47 16.57 -6.37
N GLY A 168 -12.61 17.69 -7.08
CA GLY A 168 -13.90 18.20 -7.56
C GLY A 168 -14.56 17.38 -8.70
N ARG A 169 -13.86 16.38 -9.25
CA ARG A 169 -14.40 15.36 -10.16
C ARG A 169 -13.72 14.02 -9.87
N ALA A 170 -13.89 13.49 -8.66
CA ALA A 170 -13.56 12.10 -8.40
C ALA A 170 -14.40 11.25 -9.37
N HIS A 171 -13.75 10.54 -10.30
CA HIS A 171 -14.46 9.52 -11.08
C HIS A 171 -15.07 8.56 -10.07
N ARG A 172 -16.39 8.38 -10.14
CA ARG A 172 -17.10 7.33 -9.41
C ARG A 172 -17.09 6.09 -10.28
N CYS A 173 -16.98 4.91 -9.67
CA CYS A 173 -17.10 3.67 -10.41
C CYS A 173 -18.50 3.62 -11.05
N PRO A 174 -18.62 3.43 -12.39
CA PRO A 174 -19.91 3.45 -13.08
C PRO A 174 -20.90 2.38 -12.59
N SER A 175 -20.41 1.28 -12.01
CA SER A 175 -21.25 0.17 -11.56
C SER A 175 -21.73 0.29 -10.11
N CYS A 176 -20.98 0.95 -9.23
CA CYS A 176 -21.28 1.00 -7.79
C CYS A 176 -21.26 2.41 -7.18
N GLY A 177 -20.94 3.45 -7.95
CA GLY A 177 -20.95 4.84 -7.48
C GLY A 177 -19.81 5.21 -6.49
N GLU A 178 -18.96 4.26 -6.12
CA GLU A 178 -17.88 4.46 -5.16
C GLU A 178 -16.73 5.33 -5.73
N PRO A 179 -16.07 6.15 -4.90
CA PRO A 179 -14.92 6.94 -5.33
C PRO A 179 -13.77 6.04 -5.83
N MET A 180 -13.23 6.37 -6.99
CA MET A 180 -12.16 5.59 -7.62
C MET A 180 -10.77 5.79 -6.99
N ILE A 181 -10.61 6.88 -6.23
CA ILE A 181 -9.35 7.30 -5.61
C ILE A 181 -9.67 7.82 -4.21
N THR A 182 -8.90 7.38 -3.22
CA THR A 182 -8.95 7.93 -1.86
C THR A 182 -7.57 8.43 -1.47
N LEU A 183 -7.47 9.72 -1.15
CA LEU A 183 -6.26 10.28 -0.53
C LEU A 183 -6.36 10.15 0.98
N ALA A 184 -5.40 9.44 1.56
CA ALA A 184 -5.11 9.50 2.98
C ALA A 184 -3.69 10.04 3.15
N ILE A 185 -3.54 11.10 3.94
CA ILE A 185 -2.22 11.62 4.33
C ILE A 185 -1.93 11.06 5.71
N TRP A 186 -0.99 10.12 5.77
CA TRP A 186 -0.53 9.54 7.03
C TRP A 186 0.81 10.14 7.43
N ARG A 187 0.89 10.72 8.63
CA ARG A 187 2.14 11.19 9.23
C ARG A 187 2.61 10.19 10.27
N CYS A 188 3.87 9.77 10.16
CA CYS A 188 4.48 8.83 11.08
C CYS A 188 4.54 9.41 12.52
N GLY A 189 4.16 8.61 13.52
CA GLY A 189 4.13 8.98 14.94
C GLY A 189 2.73 9.28 15.50
N GLN A 190 1.71 9.36 14.65
CA GLN A 190 0.32 9.51 15.07
C GLN A 190 -0.45 8.21 14.87
N ALA A 191 -1.27 7.84 15.86
CA ALA A 191 -2.33 6.88 15.64
C ALA A 191 -3.18 7.36 14.45
N PRO A 192 -3.59 6.46 13.53
CA PRO A 192 -4.44 6.87 12.42
C PRO A 192 -5.67 7.58 12.98
N PRO A 193 -6.01 8.81 12.53
CA PRO A 193 -7.20 9.50 12.99
C PRO A 193 -8.42 8.59 12.77
N ARG A 194 -9.31 8.47 13.74
CA ARG A 194 -10.59 7.77 13.59
C ARG A 194 -11.70 8.80 13.30
N PRO A 195 -12.54 8.59 12.27
CA PRO A 195 -12.37 7.61 11.20
C PRO A 195 -11.24 8.07 10.25
N PHE A 196 -10.44 7.11 9.77
CA PHE A 196 -9.35 7.35 8.82
C PHE A 196 -9.87 7.64 7.40
N TRP A 197 -11.20 7.60 7.26
CA TRP A 197 -11.95 7.65 6.03
C TRP A 197 -13.14 8.58 6.23
N SER A 198 -13.33 9.54 5.34
CA SER A 198 -14.66 10.08 5.08
C SER A 198 -15.33 9.12 4.11
N ASP A 199 -16.00 8.09 4.62
CA ASP A 199 -17.08 7.47 3.84
C ASP A 199 -18.16 8.55 3.74
N THR A 200 -18.26 9.18 2.58
CA THR A 200 -19.58 9.59 2.11
C THR A 200 -20.16 8.39 1.39
N SER A 201 -20.54 7.39 2.18
CA SER A 201 -21.29 6.20 1.83
C SER A 201 -22.13 5.85 3.05
#